data_AF-A0A957CIJ7-F1
#
_entry.id   AF-A0A957CIJ7-F1
#
_cell.length_a   1.000
_cell.length_b   1.000
_cell.length_c   1.000
_cell.angle_alpha   90.00
_cell.angle_beta   90.00
_cell.angle_gamma   90.00
#
_symmetry.space_group_name_H-M   'P 1'
#
loop_
_entity.id
_entity.type
_entity.pdbx_description
1 polymer ?
#
loop_
_entity_poly.entity_id
_entity_poly.type
_entity_poly.pdbx_seq_one_letter_code
_entity_poly.pdbx_strand_id
1 'polypeptide(L)'
;PTITAGNAQINQIGNQFTFSKQNLSPNEPLVFDMRFRPGTLITVAPQWQTRQAQQTALVPAWVGLSIAILLFGAWMIMRYWQQHRPNMPSTKAVAYELPGKLPPAFAGALLTTGSEPGWAHALGTLFDLADRGILQIDELPDKKWYRSQDFVIRLLKRPSDLQIHEQALL
;
A
#
# COMPACT_ATOMS: atom_id res chain seq x y z
N PRO A 1 9.48 3.83 -59.80
CA PRO A 1 8.54 3.96 -58.67
C PRO A 1 7.28 4.67 -59.19
N THR A 2 6.10 4.24 -58.77
CA THR A 2 4.83 4.85 -59.17
C THR A 2 3.97 5.08 -57.93
N ILE A 3 3.27 6.21 -57.88
CA ILE A 3 2.30 6.50 -56.82
C ILE A 3 0.97 5.89 -57.25
N THR A 4 0.44 4.98 -56.44
CA THR A 4 -0.76 4.20 -56.77
C THR A 4 -1.99 4.77 -56.07
N ALA A 5 -1.82 5.46 -54.94
CA ALA A 5 -2.87 6.25 -54.29
C ALA A 5 -2.30 7.47 -53.53
N GLY A 6 -2.93 8.63 -53.69
CA GLY A 6 -2.53 9.91 -53.08
C GLY A 6 -1.60 10.76 -53.96
N ASN A 7 -1.27 11.97 -53.51
CA ASN A 7 -0.29 12.86 -54.15
C ASN A 7 0.94 12.99 -53.25
N ALA A 8 2.13 12.66 -53.75
CA ALA A 8 3.40 12.84 -53.05
C ALA A 8 4.46 13.41 -53.99
N GLN A 9 5.33 14.25 -53.44
CA GLN A 9 6.53 14.72 -54.15
C GLN A 9 7.58 13.61 -54.12
N ILE A 10 8.10 13.27 -55.30
CA ILE A 10 9.18 12.29 -55.45
C ILE A 10 10.45 13.07 -55.71
N ASN A 11 11.40 13.00 -54.77
CA ASN A 11 12.77 13.46 -55.00
C ASN A 11 13.68 12.25 -55.15
N GLN A 12 14.40 12.19 -56.26
CA GLN A 12 15.42 11.18 -56.51
C GLN A 12 16.80 11.82 -56.45
N ILE A 13 17.64 11.35 -55.54
CA ILE A 13 19.05 11.74 -55.45
C ILE A 13 19.87 10.46 -55.55
N GLY A 14 20.47 10.20 -56.72
CA GLY A 14 21.19 8.95 -56.99
C GLY A 14 20.28 7.71 -56.86
N ASN A 15 20.63 6.82 -55.93
CA ASN A 15 19.87 5.60 -55.58
C ASN A 15 18.87 5.79 -54.43
N GLN A 16 18.71 7.01 -53.92
CA GLN A 16 17.76 7.31 -52.85
C GLN A 16 16.46 7.89 -53.45
N PHE A 17 15.34 7.25 -53.12
CA PHE A 17 14.00 7.74 -53.44
C PHE A 17 13.35 8.27 -52.15
N THR A 18 13.03 9.56 -52.13
CA THR A 18 12.33 10.21 -51.03
C THR A 18 10.92 10.56 -51.47
N PHE A 19 9.93 9.97 -50.79
CA PHE A 19 8.52 10.29 -50.97
C PHE A 19 8.09 11.23 -49.85
N SER A 20 7.71 12.46 -50.20
CA SER A 20 7.26 13.46 -49.22
C SER A 20 5.81 13.85 -49.51
N LYS A 21 4.96 13.78 -48.50
CA LYS A 21 3.58 14.28 -48.55
C LYS A 21 3.34 15.11 -47.29
N GLN A 22 2.87 16.33 -47.48
CA GLN A 22 2.45 17.21 -46.39
C GLN A 22 0.94 17.05 -46.17
N ASN A 23 0.48 17.30 -44.94
CA ASN A 23 -0.95 17.27 -44.57
C ASN A 23 -1.66 15.95 -44.92
N LEU A 24 -1.11 14.82 -44.47
CA LEU A 24 -1.77 13.53 -44.57
C LEU A 24 -3.02 13.53 -43.68
N SER A 25 -4.21 13.44 -44.29
CA SER A 25 -5.46 13.40 -43.52
C SER A 25 -5.61 12.06 -42.80
N PRO A 26 -6.29 12.00 -41.63
CA PRO A 26 -6.66 10.73 -41.01
C PRO A 26 -7.41 9.85 -42.02
N ASN A 27 -7.04 8.56 -42.09
CA ASN A 27 -7.56 7.58 -43.06
C ASN A 27 -7.28 7.84 -44.55
N GLU A 28 -6.33 8.72 -44.89
CA GLU A 28 -5.88 8.87 -46.27
C GLU A 28 -4.60 8.05 -46.52
N PRO A 29 -4.67 6.86 -47.16
CA PRO A 29 -3.48 6.05 -47.40
C PRO A 29 -2.62 6.67 -48.50
N LEU A 30 -1.31 6.74 -48.26
CA LEU A 30 -0.31 6.99 -49.30
C LEU A 30 0.27 5.65 -49.73
N VAL A 31 -0.01 5.22 -50.96
CA VAL A 31 0.45 3.93 -51.49
C VAL A 31 1.44 4.17 -52.63
N PHE A 32 2.63 3.60 -52.52
CA PHE A 32 3.68 3.66 -53.54
C PHE A 32 4.14 2.26 -53.91
N ASP A 33 4.34 2.04 -55.22
CA ASP A 33 4.87 0.79 -55.74
C ASP A 33 6.33 0.96 -56.18
N MET A 34 7.18 0.08 -55.67
CA MET A 34 8.60 0.01 -56.04
C MET A 34 8.94 -1.40 -56.52
N ARG A 35 9.48 -1.48 -57.74
CA ARG A 35 9.98 -2.74 -58.31
C ARG A 35 11.46 -2.86 -57.99
N PHE A 36 11.82 -3.94 -57.30
CA PHE A 36 13.20 -4.29 -57.01
C PHE A 36 13.63 -5.49 -57.86
N ARG A 37 14.91 -5.54 -58.25
CA ARG A 37 15.45 -6.73 -58.91
C ARG A 37 15.64 -7.84 -57.85
N PRO A 38 15.50 -9.12 -58.20
CA PRO A 38 15.82 -10.21 -57.28
C PRO A 38 17.24 -10.03 -56.71
N GLY A 39 17.39 -10.14 -55.39
CA GLY A 39 18.68 -9.97 -54.70
C GLY A 39 19.06 -8.52 -54.35
N THR A 40 18.24 -7.50 -54.65
CA THR A 40 18.55 -6.09 -54.29
C THR A 40 17.91 -5.62 -52.98
N LEU A 41 17.01 -6.41 -52.37
CA LEU A 41 16.57 -6.15 -51.00
C LEU A 41 17.58 -6.76 -50.03
N ILE A 42 18.40 -5.91 -49.45
CA ILE A 42 19.15 -6.25 -48.24
C ILE A 42 18.18 -6.17 -47.05
N THR A 43 17.92 -7.31 -46.43
CA THR A 43 17.02 -7.49 -45.29
C THR A 43 17.67 -7.00 -43.98
N VAL A 44 18.20 -5.79 -43.97
CA VAL A 44 18.73 -5.18 -42.74
C VAL A 44 17.57 -4.55 -41.99
N ALA A 45 17.40 -4.92 -40.72
CA ALA A 45 16.38 -4.32 -39.88
C ALA A 45 16.55 -2.79 -39.86
N PRO A 46 15.47 -2.02 -40.01
CA PRO A 46 15.56 -0.57 -40.03
C PRO A 46 16.10 -0.05 -38.70
N GLN A 47 16.87 1.05 -38.76
CA GLN A 47 17.60 1.62 -37.61
C GLN A 47 16.73 1.94 -36.38
N TRP A 48 15.42 2.18 -36.56
CA TRP A 48 14.50 2.40 -35.45
C TRP A 48 14.18 1.10 -34.70
N GLN A 49 14.11 -0.03 -35.42
CA GLN A 49 13.83 -1.35 -34.85
C GLN A 49 15.03 -1.87 -34.06
N THR A 50 16.25 -1.63 -34.56
CA THR A 50 17.49 -1.92 -33.83
C THR A 50 17.61 -1.10 -32.56
N ARG A 51 17.29 0.21 -32.61
CA ARG A 51 17.28 1.07 -31.42
C ARG A 51 16.26 0.62 -30.38
N GLN A 52 15.05 0.25 -30.81
CA GLN A 52 14.01 -0.24 -29.91
C GLN A 52 14.42 -1.57 -29.26
N ALA A 53 14.99 -2.50 -30.02
CA ALA A 53 15.48 -3.77 -29.49
C ALA A 53 16.60 -3.58 -28.43
N GLN A 54 17.52 -2.64 -28.66
CA GLN A 54 18.57 -2.30 -27.70
C GLN A 54 18.01 -1.69 -26.41
N GLN A 55 16.99 -0.84 -26.51
CA GLN A 55 16.35 -0.24 -25.33
C GLN A 55 15.58 -1.30 -24.53
N THR A 56 14.86 -2.21 -25.19
CA THR A 56 14.11 -3.27 -24.51
C THR A 56 15.01 -4.31 -23.85
N ALA A 57 16.22 -4.53 -24.37
CA ALA A 57 17.17 -5.49 -23.78
C ALA A 57 17.59 -5.16 -22.33
N LEU A 58 17.62 -3.87 -21.96
CA LEU A 58 18.02 -3.42 -20.63
C LEU A 58 16.86 -3.34 -19.63
N VAL A 59 15.61 -3.38 -20.11
CA VAL A 59 14.40 -3.34 -19.27
C VAL A 59 14.42 -4.38 -18.14
N PRO A 60 14.68 -5.68 -18.38
CA PRO A 60 14.67 -6.67 -17.30
C PRO A 60 15.73 -6.40 -16.22
N ALA A 61 16.90 -5.85 -16.60
CA ALA A 61 17.94 -5.50 -15.63
C ALA A 61 17.51 -4.34 -14.72
N TRP A 62 16.89 -3.30 -15.29
CA TRP A 62 16.36 -2.17 -14.52
C TRP A 62 15.23 -2.58 -13.57
N VAL A 63 14.34 -3.47 -14.03
CA VAL A 63 13.27 -4.04 -13.18
C VAL A 63 13.89 -4.83 -12.02
N GLY A 64 14.87 -5.68 -12.29
CA GLY A 64 15.59 -6.44 -11.27
C GLY A 64 16.26 -5.55 -10.23
N LEU A 65 16.96 -4.50 -10.68
CA LEU A 65 17.62 -3.53 -9.80
C LEU A 65 16.60 -2.80 -8.90
N SER A 66 15.46 -2.40 -9.46
CA SER A 66 14.41 -1.69 -8.73
C SER A 66 13.82 -2.56 -7.62
N ILE A 67 13.55 -3.83 -7.91
CA ILE A 67 13.07 -4.81 -6.93
C ILE A 67 14.13 -5.02 -5.83
N ALA A 68 15.40 -5.17 -6.21
CA ALA A 68 16.49 -5.36 -5.25
C ALA A 68 16.60 -4.17 -4.26
N ILE A 69 16.49 -2.94 -4.75
CA ILE A 69 16.53 -1.73 -3.92
C ILE A 69 15.34 -1.70 -2.95
N LEU A 70 14.13 -2.02 -3.41
CA LEU A 70 12.94 -2.06 -2.56
C LEU A 70 13.05 -3.10 -1.45
N LEU A 71 13.51 -4.32 -1.78
CA LEU A 71 13.70 -5.38 -0.80
C LEU A 71 14.78 -5.01 0.21
N PHE A 72 15.90 -4.45 -0.26
CA PHE A 72 16.98 -4.01 0.61
C PHE A 72 16.55 -2.88 1.56
N GLY A 73 15.82 -1.88 1.05
CA GLY A 73 15.25 -0.80 1.85
C GLY A 73 14.27 -1.30 2.91
N ALA A 74 13.34 -2.19 2.52
CA ALA A 74 12.40 -2.80 3.46
C ALA A 74 13.11 -3.61 4.55
N TRP A 75 14.13 -4.39 4.18
CA TRP A 75 14.95 -5.17 5.11
C TRP A 75 15.69 -4.27 6.11
N MET A 76 16.29 -3.17 5.64
CA MET A 76 16.94 -2.16 6.49
C MET A 76 15.97 -1.55 7.50
N ILE A 77 14.77 -1.15 7.05
CA ILE A 77 13.74 -0.57 7.93
C ILE A 77 13.29 -1.60 8.98
N MET A 78 13.00 -2.84 8.58
CA MET A 78 12.61 -3.90 9.50
C MET A 78 13.70 -4.17 10.54
N ARG A 79 14.96 -4.24 10.10
CA ARG A 79 16.10 -4.44 11.00
C ARG A 79 16.26 -3.28 11.99
N TYR A 80 16.15 -2.05 11.52
CA TYR A 80 16.20 -0.86 12.36
C TYR A 80 15.06 -0.86 13.38
N TRP A 81 13.84 -1.19 12.95
CA TRP A 81 12.68 -1.31 13.83
C TRP A 81 12.87 -2.40 14.88
N GLN A 82 13.43 -3.56 14.52
CA GLN A 82 13.71 -4.63 15.47
C GLN A 82 14.75 -4.23 16.52
N GLN A 83 15.79 -3.49 16.12
CA GLN A 83 16.85 -3.03 17.03
C GLN A 83 16.37 -1.95 18.00
N HIS A 84 15.45 -1.08 17.56
CA HIS A 84 14.91 0.02 18.37
C HIS A 84 13.53 -0.29 18.95
N ARG A 85 13.11 -1.57 18.97
CA ARG A 85 11.94 -1.93 19.76
C ARG A 85 12.24 -1.55 21.20
N PRO A 86 11.45 -0.66 21.83
CA PRO A 86 11.60 -0.43 23.25
C PRO A 86 11.43 -1.80 23.91
N ASN A 87 12.48 -2.25 24.61
CA ASN A 87 12.34 -3.32 25.59
C ASN A 87 11.43 -2.77 26.67
N MET A 88 10.12 -2.79 26.43
CA MET A 88 9.14 -2.67 27.48
C MET A 88 9.46 -3.86 28.39
N PRO A 89 9.99 -3.64 29.60
CA PRO A 89 10.12 -4.75 30.52
C PRO A 89 8.71 -5.32 30.64
N SER A 90 8.54 -6.59 30.22
CA SER A 90 7.38 -7.37 30.59
C SER A 90 7.54 -7.62 32.08
N THR A 91 7.31 -6.57 32.85
CA THR A 91 7.19 -6.61 34.28
C THR A 91 5.90 -7.37 34.50
N LYS A 92 6.02 -8.69 34.54
CA LYS A 92 5.13 -9.55 35.30
C LYS A 92 5.31 -9.23 36.78
N ALA A 93 5.19 -7.96 37.17
CA ALA A 93 4.87 -7.63 38.54
C ALA A 93 3.40 -8.02 38.66
N VAL A 94 3.22 -9.28 38.98
CA VAL A 94 2.00 -9.73 39.62
C VAL A 94 2.04 -9.10 41.01
N ALA A 95 1.67 -7.82 41.08
CA ALA A 95 1.43 -7.12 42.32
C ALA A 95 0.02 -7.52 42.75
N TYR A 96 -0.08 -8.57 43.57
CA TYR A 96 -1.36 -9.07 44.09
C TYR A 96 -1.98 -8.15 45.16
N GLU A 97 -1.28 -7.10 45.59
CA GLU A 97 -1.78 -6.17 46.59
C GLU A 97 -1.56 -4.74 46.12
N LEU A 98 -2.66 -4.07 45.75
CA LEU A 98 -2.68 -2.62 45.64
C LEU A 98 -2.43 -2.04 47.04
N PRO A 99 -1.37 -1.24 47.28
CA PRO A 99 -1.30 -0.43 48.48
C PRO A 99 -2.31 0.70 48.30
N GLY A 100 -3.52 0.51 48.85
CA GLY A 100 -4.56 1.51 48.91
C GLY A 100 -5.73 1.28 47.93
N LYS A 101 -6.93 1.68 48.38
CA LYS A 101 -8.22 1.58 47.70
C LYS A 101 -8.31 2.47 46.45
N LEU A 102 -7.42 2.29 45.48
CA LEU A 102 -7.44 3.04 44.22
C LEU A 102 -8.25 2.25 43.18
N PRO A 103 -9.30 2.85 42.59
CA PRO A 103 -10.01 2.23 41.48
C PRO A 103 -9.05 1.94 40.31
N PRO A 104 -9.15 0.79 39.65
CA PRO A 104 -8.20 0.35 38.62
C PRO A 104 -8.09 1.33 37.44
N ALA A 105 -9.15 2.10 37.15
CA ALA A 105 -9.14 3.17 36.15
C ALA A 105 -8.11 4.28 36.47
N PHE A 106 -7.98 4.67 37.74
CA PHE A 106 -7.00 5.66 38.18
C PHE A 106 -5.58 5.09 38.21
N ALA A 107 -5.41 3.83 38.58
CA ALA A 107 -4.11 3.15 38.52
C ALA A 107 -3.58 3.11 37.07
N GLY A 108 -4.46 2.83 36.10
CA GLY A 108 -4.11 2.87 34.67
C GLY A 108 -3.74 4.27 34.18
N ALA A 109 -4.47 5.30 34.60
CA ALA A 109 -4.19 6.70 34.24
C ALA A 109 -2.87 7.23 34.81
N LEU A 110 -2.50 6.81 36.03
CA LEU A 110 -1.25 7.21 36.67
C LEU A 110 -0.02 6.53 36.07
N LEU A 111 -0.16 5.29 35.59
CA LEU A 111 0.91 4.55 34.91
C LEU A 111 1.20 5.08 33.50
N THR A 112 0.22 5.70 32.84
CA THR A 112 0.39 6.35 31.55
C THR A 112 0.82 7.80 31.74
N THR A 113 2.13 8.03 31.79
CA THR A 113 2.68 9.39 31.85
C THR A 113 2.28 10.17 30.59
N GLY A 114 1.33 11.10 30.73
CA GLY A 114 1.13 12.21 29.80
C GLY A 114 0.45 11.92 28.46
N SER A 115 -0.32 10.84 28.32
CA SER A 115 -1.11 10.60 27.11
C SER A 115 -2.57 10.97 27.34
N GLU A 116 -3.17 11.71 26.40
CA GLU A 116 -4.58 12.07 26.36
C GLU A 116 -5.49 10.87 26.71
N PRO A 117 -6.68 11.09 27.32
CA PRO A 117 -7.57 10.00 27.72
C PRO A 117 -7.98 9.14 26.52
N GLY A 118 -7.21 8.07 26.29
CA GLY A 118 -7.41 7.09 25.23
C GLY A 118 -8.25 5.90 25.67
N TRP A 119 -8.44 4.98 24.72
CA TRP A 119 -9.27 3.78 24.84
C TRP A 119 -8.90 2.89 26.05
N ALA A 120 -7.63 2.90 26.48
CA ALA A 120 -7.18 2.14 27.64
C ALA A 120 -7.88 2.54 28.95
N HIS A 121 -8.23 3.82 29.12
CA HIS A 121 -8.95 4.29 30.32
C HIS A 121 -10.43 3.90 30.28
N ALA A 122 -11.06 4.00 29.11
CA ALA A 122 -12.44 3.55 28.90
C ALA A 122 -12.56 2.04 29.19
N LEU A 123 -11.58 1.24 28.74
CA LEU A 123 -11.52 -0.19 29.01
C LEU A 123 -11.34 -0.49 30.51
N GLY A 124 -10.50 0.28 31.21
CA GLY A 124 -10.33 0.17 32.66
C GLY A 124 -11.63 0.44 33.42
N THR A 125 -12.38 1.47 33.03
CA THR A 125 -13.70 1.78 33.59
C THR A 125 -14.72 0.68 33.28
N LEU A 126 -14.72 0.13 32.06
CA LEU A 126 -15.58 -1.00 31.69
C LEU A 126 -15.34 -2.23 32.58
N PHE A 127 -14.08 -2.55 32.89
CA PHE A 127 -13.75 -3.65 33.78
C PHE A 127 -14.12 -3.38 35.25
N ASP A 128 -13.94 -2.16 35.74
CA ASP A 128 -14.37 -1.77 37.09
C ASP A 128 -15.90 -1.89 37.24
N LEU A 129 -16.65 -1.45 36.23
CA LEU A 129 -18.10 -1.61 36.18
C LEU A 129 -18.53 -3.08 36.05
N ALA A 130 -17.77 -3.90 35.35
CA ALA A 130 -18.02 -5.34 35.28
C ALA A 130 -17.75 -6.06 36.60
N ASP A 131 -16.66 -5.71 37.30
CA ASP A 131 -16.30 -6.26 38.61
C ASP A 131 -17.35 -5.89 39.68
N ARG A 132 -17.90 -4.68 39.60
CA ARG A 132 -19.02 -4.23 40.44
C ARG A 132 -20.38 -4.83 40.05
N GLY A 133 -20.44 -5.68 39.02
CA GLY A 133 -21.67 -6.32 38.54
C GLY A 133 -22.68 -5.36 37.88
N ILE A 134 -22.22 -4.19 37.45
CA ILE A 134 -23.02 -3.18 36.75
C ILE A 134 -23.12 -3.53 35.26
N LEU A 135 -22.02 -4.03 34.68
CA LEU A 135 -21.92 -4.45 33.28
C LEU A 135 -21.61 -5.95 33.17
N GLN A 136 -22.08 -6.59 32.10
CA GLN A 136 -21.68 -7.93 31.69
C GLN A 136 -21.08 -7.86 30.29
N ILE A 137 -19.92 -8.49 30.11
CA ILE A 137 -19.20 -8.57 28.83
C ILE A 137 -19.28 -10.03 28.39
N ASP A 138 -20.03 -10.30 27.33
CA ASP A 138 -20.15 -11.63 26.74
C ASP A 138 -19.36 -11.69 25.43
N GLU A 139 -18.55 -12.74 25.26
CA GLU A 139 -17.84 -13.04 24.03
C GLU A 139 -18.79 -13.74 23.05
N LEU A 140 -18.92 -13.24 21.82
CA LEU A 140 -19.65 -13.99 20.80
C LEU A 140 -18.81 -15.19 20.34
N PRO A 141 -19.42 -16.38 20.20
CA PRO A 141 -18.72 -17.62 19.86
C PRO A 141 -18.20 -17.70 18.42
N ASP A 142 -18.31 -16.63 17.63
CA ASP A 142 -17.98 -16.61 16.20
C ASP A 142 -16.48 -16.44 15.95
N LYS A 143 -15.68 -17.38 16.45
CA LYS A 143 -14.23 -17.42 16.26
C LYS A 143 -13.90 -17.78 14.81
N LYS A 144 -13.59 -16.78 13.98
CA LYS A 144 -13.00 -16.97 12.65
C LYS A 144 -11.53 -16.59 12.68
N TRP A 145 -10.65 -17.44 12.13
CA TRP A 145 -9.18 -17.26 12.15
C TRP A 145 -8.67 -15.96 11.52
N TYR A 146 -9.52 -15.26 10.75
CA TYR A 146 -9.20 -14.01 10.07
C TYR A 146 -9.93 -12.78 10.65
N ARG A 147 -10.72 -12.93 11.72
CA ARG A 147 -11.52 -11.84 12.29
C ARG A 147 -11.27 -11.71 13.78
N SER A 148 -11.11 -10.47 14.24
CA SER A 148 -11.04 -10.13 15.67
C SER A 148 -12.32 -10.55 16.39
N GLN A 149 -12.20 -10.92 17.67
CA GLN A 149 -13.32 -11.37 18.50
C GLN A 149 -14.34 -10.24 18.70
N ASP A 150 -15.63 -10.54 18.52
CA ASP A 150 -16.72 -9.61 18.80
C ASP A 150 -17.21 -9.79 20.26
N PHE A 151 -17.38 -8.68 20.97
CA PHE A 151 -17.85 -8.66 22.36
C PHE A 151 -19.14 -7.83 22.47
N VAL A 152 -20.10 -8.30 23.28
CA VAL A 152 -21.33 -7.56 23.59
C VAL A 152 -21.31 -7.12 25.04
N ILE A 153 -21.58 -5.84 25.25
CA ILE A 153 -21.68 -5.21 26.57
C ILE A 153 -23.16 -5.07 26.92
N ARG A 154 -23.58 -5.66 28.04
CA ARG A 154 -24.94 -5.52 28.58
C ARG A 154 -24.90 -4.78 29.91
N LEU A 155 -25.75 -3.77 30.05
CA LEU A 155 -25.98 -3.07 31.31
C LEU A 155 -26.97 -3.87 32.16
N LEU A 156 -26.53 -4.37 33.30
CA LEU A 156 -27.34 -5.20 34.20
C LEU A 156 -28.13 -4.36 35.22
N LYS A 157 -27.52 -3.30 35.75
CA LYS A 157 -28.12 -2.46 36.79
C LYS A 157 -27.55 -1.05 36.71
N ARG A 158 -28.37 0.00 36.77
CA ARG A 158 -27.89 1.40 36.82
C ARG A 158 -27.89 1.87 38.28
N PRO A 159 -26.74 1.88 38.98
CA PRO A 159 -26.68 2.43 40.33
C PRO A 159 -26.91 3.94 40.35
N SER A 160 -27.24 4.49 41.50
CA SER A 160 -27.42 5.93 41.71
C SER A 160 -26.15 6.65 42.17
N ASP A 161 -25.04 5.92 42.38
CA ASP A 161 -23.75 6.44 42.88
C ASP A 161 -22.65 6.52 41.81
N LEU A 162 -23.02 6.55 40.53
CA LEU A 162 -22.04 6.61 39.44
C LEU A 162 -21.12 7.82 39.57
N GLN A 163 -19.81 7.56 39.52
CA GLN A 163 -18.80 8.59 39.50
C GLN A 163 -18.87 9.39 38.19
N ILE A 164 -18.47 10.66 38.21
CA ILE A 164 -18.62 11.58 37.07
C ILE A 164 -18.00 11.02 35.77
N HIS A 165 -16.91 10.26 35.87
CA HIS A 165 -16.24 9.64 34.72
C HIS A 165 -16.90 8.34 34.22
N GLU A 166 -17.78 7.72 35.02
CA GLU A 166 -18.55 6.53 34.64
C GLU A 166 -19.84 6.94 33.89
N GLN A 167 -20.38 8.14 34.20
CA GLN A 167 -21.58 8.69 33.54
C GLN A 167 -21.38 9.02 32.06
N ALA A 168 -20.15 9.36 31.65
CA ALA A 168 -19.84 9.68 30.26
C ALA A 168 -19.79 8.44 29.35
N LEU A 169 -19.77 7.23 29.92
CA LEU A 169 -19.57 5.97 29.21
C LEU A 169 -20.88 5.16 29.04
N LEU A 170 -21.91 5.45 29.84
CA LEU A 170 -23.25 4.82 29.79
C LEU A 170 -24.29 5.69 29.07
#